data_AF-A0A7U6QPZ3-F1
#
_entry.id   AF-A0A7U6QPZ3-F1
#
_cell.length_a   1.000
_cell.length_b   1.000
_cell.length_c   1.000
_cell.angle_alpha   90.00
_cell.angle_beta   90.00
_cell.angle_gamma   90.00
#
_symmetry.space_group_name_H-M   'P 1'
#
loop_
_entity.id
_entity.type
_entity.pdbx_description
1 polymer ?
#
loop_
_entity_poly.entity_id
_entity_poly.type
_entity_poly.pdbx_seq_one_letter_code
_entity_poly.pdbx_strand_id
1 'polypeptide(L)'
;MQELTPPENATTPSISLTAPEPVKEIQKSEADQMVKLDESQIPELDAKVDAFVDHVITNSVHSPEFQQNVQSIHNLGTKEIRESAQVSNRMLELPAKSLNDSLFDNSPIAKSLTELRGIVEDLDPSKKELTNSRKLFGLIPFGNKVQDYFRQYESAQSHINAVVTSLYNGKDELLKDNAMIEQEKVNMWELMQSIRQYIYVGKKIDEQLEQKVYAIEATDPEKARIIKEEMLFYVRQKNTDFFNSVGRQRTRLSSARHHP
;
A
#
# COMPACT_ATOMS: atom_id res chain seq x y z
N MET A 1 -54.67 -0.81 37.52
CA MET A 1 -54.12 -1.25 36.23
C MET A 1 -52.79 -0.55 36.09
N GLN A 2 -51.69 -1.31 36.07
CA GLN A 2 -50.32 -0.82 35.95
C GLN A 2 -50.09 -0.33 34.51
N GLU A 3 -49.68 0.93 34.33
CA GLU A 3 -49.07 1.41 33.08
C GLU A 3 -47.58 1.05 33.10
N LEU A 4 -47.12 0.42 32.02
CA LEU A 4 -45.74 -0.04 31.84
C LEU A 4 -44.89 1.10 31.28
N THR A 5 -43.89 1.55 32.02
CA THR A 5 -42.78 2.37 31.49
C THR A 5 -41.69 1.44 30.92
N PRO A 6 -41.19 1.66 29.70
CA PRO A 6 -40.03 0.93 29.19
C PRO A 6 -38.72 1.40 29.84
N PRO A 7 -37.73 0.50 30.03
CA PRO A 7 -36.48 0.83 30.71
C PRO A 7 -35.52 1.66 29.85
N GLU A 8 -34.86 2.58 30.56
CA GLU A 8 -33.70 3.37 30.17
C GLU A 8 -32.48 2.46 29.98
N ASN A 9 -32.02 2.29 28.74
CA ASN A 9 -30.62 2.08 28.34
C ASN A 9 -30.54 1.74 26.84
N ALA A 10 -30.39 2.77 26.03
CA ALA A 10 -29.84 2.64 24.69
C ALA A 10 -28.64 3.60 24.59
N THR A 11 -27.48 3.15 25.07
CA THR A 11 -26.21 3.76 24.67
C THR A 11 -25.98 3.38 23.22
N THR A 12 -26.48 4.19 22.29
CA THR A 12 -25.98 4.20 20.92
C THR A 12 -24.53 4.71 20.96
N PRO A 13 -23.52 3.93 20.58
CA PRO A 13 -22.20 4.49 20.35
C PRO A 13 -22.33 5.43 19.14
N SER A 14 -22.29 6.73 19.38
CA SER A 14 -22.19 7.73 18.32
C SER A 14 -20.82 7.57 17.65
N ILE A 15 -20.80 6.92 16.49
CA ILE A 15 -19.62 6.92 15.62
C ILE A 15 -19.54 8.32 15.00
N SER A 16 -18.80 9.21 15.66
CA SER A 16 -18.46 10.52 15.09
C SER A 16 -17.41 10.33 14.00
N LEU A 17 -17.83 10.47 12.74
CA LEU A 17 -16.95 10.53 11.59
C LEU A 17 -16.20 11.87 11.62
N THR A 18 -15.05 11.89 12.29
CA THR A 18 -14.13 13.02 12.19
C THR A 18 -13.43 12.90 10.84
N ALA A 19 -13.60 13.89 9.96
CA ALA A 19 -12.86 13.95 8.72
C ALA A 19 -11.35 13.93 9.03
N PRO A 20 -10.52 13.19 8.28
CA PRO A 20 -9.08 13.16 8.51
C PRO A 20 -8.54 14.59 8.43
N GLU A 21 -7.69 14.96 9.39
CA GLU A 21 -7.08 16.29 9.40
C GLU A 21 -6.43 16.56 8.04
N PRO A 22 -6.60 17.78 7.48
CA PRO A 22 -5.94 18.15 6.24
C PRO A 22 -4.44 17.91 6.41
N VAL A 23 -3.87 17.12 5.50
CA VAL A 23 -2.45 16.75 5.52
C VAL A 23 -1.63 18.02 5.64
N LYS A 24 -1.03 18.26 6.81
CA LYS A 24 -0.07 19.34 7.00
C LYS A 24 1.00 19.21 5.93
N GLU A 25 1.20 20.28 5.16
CA GLU A 25 2.27 20.35 4.16
C GLU A 25 3.58 19.92 4.82
N ILE A 26 4.13 18.81 4.33
CA ILE A 26 5.34 18.21 4.89
C ILE A 26 6.47 19.20 4.67
N GLN A 27 7.08 19.68 5.75
CA GLN A 27 8.26 20.55 5.64
C GLN A 27 9.38 19.82 4.88
N LYS A 28 9.90 20.47 3.84
CA LYS A 28 10.92 20.00 2.88
C LYS A 28 12.04 19.12 3.46
N SER A 29 12.46 19.36 4.71
CA SER A 29 13.59 18.65 5.34
C SER A 29 13.31 17.20 5.78
N GLU A 30 12.04 16.83 5.97
CA GLU A 30 11.68 15.50 6.47
C GLU A 30 11.53 14.46 5.35
N ALA A 31 11.31 14.95 4.12
CA ALA A 31 11.38 14.15 2.90
C ALA A 31 12.83 13.70 2.63
N ASP A 32 13.85 14.43 3.09
CA ASP A 32 15.25 14.14 2.80
C ASP A 32 15.82 12.91 3.54
N GLN A 33 15.23 12.47 4.66
CA GLN A 33 15.98 11.67 5.65
C GLN A 33 15.93 10.13 5.51
N MET A 34 15.01 9.51 4.75
CA MET A 34 14.91 8.03 4.73
C MET A 34 15.61 7.32 3.58
N VAL A 35 16.00 8.04 2.52
CA VAL A 35 16.65 7.45 1.34
C VAL A 35 17.73 8.44 0.92
N LYS A 36 18.93 8.34 1.49
CA LYS A 36 20.03 9.21 1.06
C LYS A 36 20.43 8.81 -0.36
N LEU A 37 20.64 9.81 -1.21
CA LEU A 37 21.26 9.59 -2.51
C LEU A 37 22.65 8.99 -2.26
N ASP A 38 23.01 7.96 -3.00
CA ASP A 38 24.34 7.39 -2.94
C ASP A 38 25.37 8.41 -3.41
N GLU A 39 26.27 8.81 -2.51
CA GLU A 39 27.29 9.83 -2.78
C GLU A 39 28.23 9.40 -3.92
N SER A 40 28.37 8.10 -4.19
CA SER A 40 29.17 7.59 -5.30
C SER A 40 28.58 7.91 -6.68
N GLN A 41 27.26 8.14 -6.77
CA GLN A 41 26.56 8.44 -8.02
C GLN A 41 26.54 9.94 -8.35
N ILE A 42 26.81 10.80 -7.36
CA ILE A 42 26.77 12.26 -7.52
C ILE A 42 27.66 12.74 -8.67
N PRO A 43 28.93 12.31 -8.80
CA PRO A 43 29.80 12.79 -9.88
C PRO A 43 29.27 12.43 -11.28
N GLU A 44 28.66 11.25 -11.43
CA GLU A 44 28.07 10.84 -12.71
C GLU A 44 26.81 11.65 -13.04
N LEU A 45 25.97 11.92 -12.03
CA LEU A 45 24.79 12.76 -12.19
C LEU A 45 25.16 14.20 -12.53
N ASP A 46 26.17 14.76 -11.86
CA ASP A 46 26.71 16.10 -12.16
C ASP A 46 27.23 16.17 -13.59
N ALA A 47 28.03 15.19 -14.04
CA ALA A 47 28.53 15.14 -15.41
C ALA A 47 27.40 15.09 -16.46
N LYS A 48 26.32 14.35 -16.18
CA LYS A 48 25.13 14.30 -17.05
C LYS A 48 24.39 15.65 -17.09
N VAL A 49 24.31 16.34 -15.95
CA VAL A 49 23.71 17.68 -15.88
C VAL A 49 24.53 18.67 -16.69
N ASP A 50 25.85 18.69 -16.48
CA ASP A 50 26.76 19.60 -17.19
C ASP A 50 26.64 19.41 -18.71
N ALA A 51 26.70 18.15 -19.18
CA ALA A 51 26.52 17.83 -20.59
C ALA A 51 25.15 18.29 -21.11
N PHE A 52 24.07 18.03 -20.38
CA PHE A 52 22.73 18.46 -20.78
C PHE A 52 22.62 19.99 -20.90
N VAL A 53 23.08 20.73 -19.89
CA VAL A 53 23.06 22.19 -19.90
C VAL A 53 23.90 22.74 -21.04
N ASP A 54 25.09 22.17 -21.27
CA ASP A 54 25.95 22.58 -22.38
C ASP A 54 25.30 22.32 -23.74
N HIS A 55 24.60 21.21 -23.92
CA HIS A 55 23.78 20.95 -25.11
C HIS A 55 22.64 21.97 -25.27
N VAL A 56 21.97 22.39 -24.19
CA VAL A 56 20.88 23.38 -24.26
C VAL A 56 21.40 24.75 -24.68
N ILE A 57 22.54 25.20 -24.13
CA ILE A 57 23.06 26.54 -24.41
C ILE A 57 23.69 26.66 -25.80
N THR A 58 24.38 25.61 -26.26
CA THR A 58 25.14 25.60 -27.53
C THR A 58 24.26 25.44 -28.76
N ASN A 59 23.15 24.69 -28.66
CA ASN A 59 22.26 24.46 -29.79
C ASN A 59 21.31 25.65 -30.03
N SER A 60 20.93 25.86 -31.29
CA SER A 60 19.98 26.93 -31.66
C SER A 60 18.55 26.60 -31.26
N VAL A 61 17.74 27.60 -30.93
CA VAL A 61 16.32 27.42 -30.57
C VAL A 61 15.51 26.68 -31.63
N HIS A 62 15.83 26.90 -32.91
CA HIS A 62 15.13 26.28 -34.03
C HIS A 62 15.69 24.90 -34.40
N SER A 63 16.69 24.40 -33.68
CA SER A 63 17.26 23.09 -33.94
C SER A 63 16.37 21.97 -33.37
N PRO A 64 16.28 20.81 -34.05
CA PRO A 64 15.62 19.64 -33.51
C PRO A 64 16.18 19.20 -32.15
N GLU A 65 17.49 19.36 -31.95
CA GLU A 65 18.19 19.01 -30.72
C GLU A 65 17.69 19.83 -29.53
N PHE A 66 17.50 21.14 -29.71
CA PHE A 66 16.96 22.01 -28.67
C PHE A 66 15.52 21.64 -28.31
N GLN A 67 14.68 21.36 -29.32
CA GLN A 67 13.31 20.90 -29.09
C GLN A 67 13.28 19.58 -28.33
N GLN A 68 14.19 18.65 -28.62
CA GLN A 68 14.32 17.40 -27.90
C GLN A 68 14.72 17.63 -26.43
N ASN A 69 15.65 18.56 -26.15
CA ASN A 69 16.04 18.90 -24.79
C ASN A 69 14.87 19.45 -23.96
N VAL A 70 14.06 20.33 -24.56
CA VAL A 70 12.83 20.83 -23.92
C VAL A 70 11.88 19.67 -23.61
N GLN A 71 11.63 18.78 -24.58
CA GLN A 71 10.80 17.59 -24.38
C GLN A 71 11.36 16.65 -23.29
N SER A 72 12.67 16.49 -23.20
CA SER A 72 13.32 15.70 -22.15
C SER A 72 13.02 16.26 -20.75
N ILE A 73 13.00 17.58 -20.58
CA ILE A 73 12.58 18.22 -19.32
C ILE A 73 11.10 17.96 -19.01
N HIS A 74 10.19 18.12 -19.98
CA HIS A 74 8.77 17.85 -19.74
C HIS A 74 8.51 16.39 -19.35
N ASN A 75 9.27 15.46 -19.95
CA ASN A 75 9.14 14.04 -19.71
C ASN A 75 9.89 13.56 -18.46
N LEU A 76 10.74 14.39 -17.85
CA LEU A 76 11.55 14.06 -16.69
C LEU A 76 10.73 13.39 -15.59
N GLY A 77 11.14 12.18 -15.19
CA GLY A 77 10.55 11.35 -14.14
C GLY A 77 9.04 11.06 -14.26
N THR A 78 8.43 11.28 -15.44
CA THR A 78 6.98 11.08 -15.65
C THR A 78 6.61 9.60 -15.53
N LYS A 79 7.49 8.72 -16.00
CA LYS A 79 7.31 7.27 -15.90
C LYS A 79 7.36 6.84 -14.44
N GLU A 80 8.35 7.32 -13.69
CA GLU A 80 8.60 6.98 -12.30
C GLU A 80 7.48 7.48 -11.39
N ILE A 81 6.94 8.69 -11.63
CA ILE A 81 5.75 9.17 -10.92
C ILE A 81 4.53 8.27 -11.18
N ARG A 82 4.32 7.85 -12.44
CA ARG A 82 3.20 6.98 -12.80
C ARG A 82 3.34 5.60 -12.17
N GLU A 83 4.52 5.01 -12.25
CA GLU A 83 4.84 3.72 -11.62
C GLU A 83 4.67 3.79 -10.10
N SER A 84 5.05 4.91 -9.48
CA SER A 84 4.91 5.13 -8.05
C SER A 84 3.45 5.11 -7.61
N ALA A 85 2.57 5.69 -8.43
CA ALA A 85 1.13 5.67 -8.17
C ALA A 85 0.55 4.26 -8.30
N GLN A 86 1.00 3.48 -9.28
CA GLN A 86 0.54 2.10 -9.49
C GLN A 86 0.96 1.16 -8.36
N VAL A 87 2.23 1.23 -7.96
CA VAL A 87 2.79 0.47 -6.83
C VAL A 87 2.07 0.84 -5.54
N SER A 88 1.82 2.13 -5.31
CA SER A 88 1.00 2.61 -4.19
C SER A 88 -0.40 1.99 -4.17
N ASN A 89 -1.07 1.90 -5.32
CA ASN A 89 -2.41 1.32 -5.39
C ASN A 89 -2.39 -0.18 -5.06
N ARG A 90 -1.45 -0.96 -5.61
CA ARG A 90 -1.32 -2.40 -5.26
C ARG A 90 -1.04 -2.64 -3.78
N MET A 91 -0.18 -1.82 -3.17
CA MET A 91 0.09 -1.88 -1.73
C MET A 91 -1.13 -1.58 -0.87
N LEU A 92 -2.11 -0.83 -1.37
CA LEU A 92 -3.38 -0.60 -0.67
C LEU A 92 -4.38 -1.75 -0.89
N GLU A 93 -4.35 -2.37 -2.07
CA GLU A 93 -5.23 -3.48 -2.41
C GLU A 93 -4.93 -4.75 -1.60
N LEU A 94 -3.65 -5.04 -1.30
CA LEU A 94 -3.27 -6.26 -0.57
C LEU A 94 -3.84 -6.32 0.86
N PRO A 95 -3.68 -5.28 1.72
CA PRO A 95 -4.30 -5.25 3.04
C PRO A 95 -5.82 -5.12 2.98
N ALA A 96 -6.35 -4.40 1.98
CA ALA A 96 -7.80 -4.27 1.82
C ALA A 96 -8.45 -5.60 1.48
N LYS A 97 -7.82 -6.43 0.64
CA LYS A 97 -8.26 -7.80 0.34
C LYS A 97 -8.21 -8.66 1.60
N SER A 98 -7.11 -8.67 2.36
CA SER A 98 -7.00 -9.46 3.59
C SER A 98 -7.97 -9.00 4.69
N LEU A 99 -8.24 -7.69 4.80
CA LEU A 99 -9.19 -7.13 5.75
C LEU A 99 -10.64 -7.33 5.29
N ASN A 100 -10.94 -7.25 3.99
CA ASN A 100 -12.25 -7.58 3.44
C ASN A 100 -12.57 -9.05 3.73
N ASP A 101 -11.61 -9.94 3.48
CA ASP A 101 -11.77 -11.36 3.83
C ASP A 101 -11.92 -11.56 5.35
N SER A 102 -11.43 -10.64 6.18
CA SER A 102 -11.50 -10.72 7.65
C SER A 102 -12.68 -9.99 8.32
N LEU A 103 -13.19 -8.90 7.73
CA LEU A 103 -14.22 -8.02 8.29
C LEU A 103 -15.63 -8.42 7.85
N PHE A 104 -15.76 -9.11 6.71
CA PHE A 104 -17.04 -9.67 6.25
C PHE A 104 -17.31 -11.04 6.90
N ASP A 105 -17.45 -11.10 8.23
CA ASP A 105 -17.94 -12.25 9.04
C ASP A 105 -17.36 -13.65 8.75
N ASN A 106 -16.34 -13.78 7.91
CA ASN A 106 -15.87 -15.05 7.35
C ASN A 106 -14.38 -14.99 7.00
N SER A 107 -13.50 -14.52 7.90
CA SER A 107 -12.08 -14.90 7.78
C SER A 107 -12.05 -16.42 7.70
N PRO A 108 -11.64 -17.02 6.56
CA PRO A 108 -11.74 -18.47 6.38
C PRO A 108 -11.00 -19.22 7.49
N ILE A 109 -9.93 -18.60 8.00
CA ILE A 109 -9.13 -19.07 9.13
C ILE A 109 -9.88 -18.89 10.46
N ALA A 110 -10.43 -17.72 10.77
CA ALA A 110 -11.16 -17.51 12.04
C ALA A 110 -12.44 -18.36 12.13
N LYS A 111 -13.14 -18.54 11.01
CA LYS A 111 -14.29 -19.44 10.89
C LYS A 111 -13.86 -20.89 11.09
N SER A 112 -12.83 -21.32 10.39
CA SER A 112 -12.23 -22.65 10.56
C SER A 112 -11.80 -22.93 12.01
N LEU A 113 -11.20 -21.97 12.70
CA LEU A 113 -10.78 -22.10 14.11
C LEU A 113 -11.97 -22.12 15.08
N THR A 114 -13.03 -21.35 14.79
CA THR A 114 -14.26 -21.33 15.60
C THR A 114 -15.06 -22.61 15.42
N GLU A 115 -15.16 -23.10 14.19
CA GLU A 115 -15.75 -24.40 13.86
C GLU A 115 -14.95 -25.55 14.51
N LEU A 116 -13.61 -25.52 14.46
CA LEU A 116 -12.77 -26.49 15.15
C LEU A 116 -13.01 -26.49 16.66
N ARG A 117 -13.16 -25.31 17.29
CA ARG A 117 -13.50 -25.19 18.71
C ARG A 117 -14.84 -25.85 19.03
N GLY A 118 -15.87 -25.58 18.23
CA GLY A 118 -17.20 -26.20 18.41
C GLY A 118 -17.16 -27.72 18.26
N ILE A 119 -16.40 -28.23 17.29
CA ILE A 119 -16.24 -29.68 17.06
C ILE A 119 -15.54 -30.35 18.25
N VAL A 120 -14.45 -29.77 18.75
CA VAL A 120 -13.75 -30.32 19.94
C VAL A 120 -14.67 -30.32 21.17
N GLU A 121 -15.54 -29.33 21.29
CA GLU A 121 -16.52 -29.22 22.38
C GLU A 121 -17.70 -30.22 22.24
N ASP A 122 -18.14 -30.52 21.02
CA ASP A 122 -19.21 -31.48 20.70
C ASP A 122 -18.77 -32.95 20.79
N LEU A 123 -17.47 -33.20 20.66
CA LEU A 123 -16.83 -34.50 20.83
C LEU A 123 -16.44 -34.81 22.28
N ASP A 124 -16.61 -33.88 23.22
CA ASP A 124 -16.36 -34.14 24.65
C ASP A 124 -17.50 -35.03 25.23
N PRO A 125 -17.23 -36.31 25.57
CA PRO A 125 -18.24 -37.24 26.04
C PRO A 125 -18.79 -36.86 27.43
N SER A 126 -18.12 -35.97 28.17
CA SER A 126 -18.51 -35.57 29.52
C SER A 126 -19.74 -34.65 29.57
N LYS A 127 -20.07 -33.95 28.47
CA LYS A 127 -21.26 -33.09 28.38
C LYS A 127 -22.55 -33.82 27.99
N LYS A 128 -22.47 -34.93 27.24
CA LYS A 128 -23.65 -35.66 26.70
C LYS A 128 -24.37 -36.55 27.73
N GLU A 129 -23.77 -36.82 28.89
CA GLU A 129 -24.33 -37.73 29.92
C GLU A 129 -25.16 -37.02 31.01
N LEU A 130 -25.33 -35.69 30.94
CA LEU A 130 -25.93 -34.92 32.04
C LEU A 130 -27.45 -34.65 31.93
N THR A 131 -28.12 -35.15 30.88
CA THR A 131 -29.59 -35.01 30.72
C THR A 131 -30.27 -36.38 30.60
N ASN A 132 -30.10 -37.26 31.58
CA ASN A 132 -30.91 -38.48 31.67
C ASN A 132 -31.41 -38.71 33.10
N SER A 133 -32.32 -37.84 33.53
CA SER A 133 -33.13 -38.10 34.71
C SER A 133 -34.63 -38.11 34.37
N ARG A 134 -35.16 -39.33 34.39
CA ARG A 134 -36.56 -39.80 34.54
C ARG A 134 -37.42 -40.07 33.30
N LYS A 135 -37.46 -41.38 32.97
CA LYS A 135 -38.61 -42.26 32.63
C LYS A 135 -39.88 -41.63 32.02
N LEU A 136 -40.25 -42.07 30.80
CA LEU A 136 -41.63 -42.39 30.39
C LEU A 136 -41.64 -43.35 29.15
N PHE A 137 -42.18 -44.55 29.38
CA PHE A 137 -42.81 -45.56 28.50
C PHE A 137 -42.48 -45.73 26.99
N GLY A 138 -42.24 -47.00 26.62
CA GLY A 138 -42.83 -47.67 25.43
C GLY A 138 -42.19 -47.43 24.05
N LEU A 139 -41.52 -48.45 23.50
CA LEU A 139 -40.88 -48.54 22.17
C LEU A 139 -39.77 -47.51 21.89
N ILE A 140 -38.55 -47.82 22.35
CA ILE A 140 -37.33 -47.15 21.86
C ILE A 140 -36.49 -48.17 21.09
N PRO A 141 -36.28 -48.00 19.76
CA PRO A 141 -35.42 -48.88 18.97
C PRO A 141 -33.96 -48.63 19.37
N PHE A 142 -33.42 -49.50 20.22
CA PHE A 142 -32.07 -49.38 20.80
C PHE A 142 -30.92 -49.74 19.83
N GLY A 143 -31.15 -49.66 18.51
CA GLY A 143 -30.22 -50.13 17.47
C GLY A 143 -29.33 -49.06 16.83
N ASN A 144 -29.67 -47.77 16.95
CA ASN A 144 -29.02 -46.73 16.14
C ASN A 144 -27.93 -45.93 16.85
N LYS A 145 -27.78 -46.02 18.17
CA LYS A 145 -26.84 -45.14 18.92
C LYS A 145 -25.37 -45.34 18.52
N VAL A 146 -24.96 -46.58 18.25
CA VAL A 146 -23.59 -46.89 17.81
C VAL A 146 -23.38 -46.46 16.36
N GLN A 147 -24.36 -46.68 15.49
CA GLN A 147 -24.32 -46.27 14.09
C GLN A 147 -24.39 -44.75 13.93
N ASP A 148 -25.17 -44.06 14.76
CA ASP A 148 -25.26 -42.61 14.86
C ASP A 148 -23.94 -42.05 15.41
N TYR A 149 -23.33 -42.66 16.42
CA TYR A 149 -21.99 -42.30 16.91
C TYR A 149 -20.92 -42.43 15.83
N PHE A 150 -20.87 -43.56 15.10
CA PHE A 150 -19.92 -43.75 14.00
C PHE A 150 -20.19 -42.79 12.83
N ARG A 151 -21.46 -42.51 12.50
CA ARG A 151 -21.83 -41.52 11.49
C ARG A 151 -21.44 -40.10 11.92
N GLN A 152 -21.61 -39.76 13.19
CA GLN A 152 -21.19 -38.47 13.76
C GLN A 152 -19.66 -38.34 13.75
N TYR A 153 -18.94 -39.43 14.01
CA TYR A 153 -17.47 -39.49 13.95
C TYR A 153 -16.92 -39.39 12.52
N GLU A 154 -17.49 -40.13 11.57
CA GLU A 154 -17.12 -40.06 10.15
C GLU A 154 -17.41 -38.68 9.55
N SER A 155 -18.57 -38.11 9.91
CA SER A 155 -18.93 -36.73 9.56
C SER A 155 -17.94 -35.74 10.17
N ALA A 156 -17.65 -35.83 11.47
CA ALA A 156 -16.68 -34.96 12.14
C ALA A 156 -15.28 -35.06 11.52
N GLN A 157 -14.83 -36.27 11.13
CA GLN A 157 -13.52 -36.45 10.47
C GLN A 157 -13.46 -35.77 9.10
N SER A 158 -14.51 -35.92 8.28
CA SER A 158 -14.62 -35.24 6.99
C SER A 158 -14.62 -33.72 7.15
N HIS A 159 -15.36 -33.20 8.14
CA HIS A 159 -15.42 -31.78 8.46
C HIS A 159 -14.10 -31.23 9.01
N ILE A 160 -13.42 -31.93 9.92
CA ILE A 160 -12.09 -31.54 10.42
C ILE A 160 -11.07 -31.50 9.28
N ASN A 161 -11.11 -32.49 8.37
CA ASN A 161 -10.21 -32.50 7.21
C ASN A 161 -10.45 -31.28 6.30
N ALA A 162 -11.71 -30.88 6.10
CA ALA A 162 -12.05 -29.69 5.32
C ALA A 162 -11.53 -28.40 5.99
N VAL A 163 -11.71 -28.27 7.31
CA VAL A 163 -11.19 -27.15 8.13
C VAL A 163 -9.67 -27.07 8.05
N VAL A 164 -8.98 -28.20 8.28
CA VAL A 164 -7.51 -28.29 8.22
C VAL A 164 -7.00 -27.93 6.82
N THR A 165 -7.67 -28.40 5.77
CA THR A 165 -7.33 -28.05 4.38
C THR A 165 -7.52 -26.55 4.12
N SER A 166 -8.60 -25.94 4.62
CA SER A 166 -8.82 -24.49 4.53
C SER A 166 -7.74 -23.68 5.25
N LEU A 167 -7.31 -24.13 6.44
CA LEU A 167 -6.22 -23.50 7.20
C LEU A 167 -4.88 -23.59 6.48
N TYR A 168 -4.55 -24.76 5.88
CA TYR A 168 -3.34 -24.90 5.07
C TYR A 168 -3.36 -24.00 3.84
N ASN A 169 -4.48 -23.96 3.10
CA ASN A 169 -4.63 -23.10 1.94
C ASN A 169 -4.52 -21.61 2.31
N GLY A 170 -5.14 -21.18 3.42
CA GLY A 170 -5.04 -19.80 3.91
C GLY A 170 -3.63 -19.43 4.35
N LYS A 171 -2.90 -20.35 5.00
CA LYS A 171 -1.48 -20.15 5.35
C LYS A 171 -0.62 -20.01 4.08
N ASP A 172 -0.83 -20.85 3.08
CA ASP A 172 -0.07 -20.81 1.83
C ASP A 172 -0.36 -19.51 1.04
N GLU A 173 -1.60 -19.01 1.08
CA GLU A 173 -1.96 -17.70 0.53
C GLU A 173 -1.25 -16.56 1.27
N LEU A 174 -1.24 -16.55 2.60
CA LEU A 174 -0.52 -15.54 3.39
C LEU A 174 0.99 -15.55 3.14
N LEU A 175 1.60 -16.74 3.01
CA LEU A 175 3.02 -16.86 2.68
C LEU A 175 3.32 -16.29 1.29
N LYS A 176 2.46 -16.55 0.31
CA LYS A 176 2.57 -16.00 -1.04
C LYS A 176 2.40 -14.48 -1.06
N ASP A 177 1.40 -13.97 -0.34
CA ASP A 177 1.12 -12.53 -0.25
C ASP A 177 2.26 -11.79 0.46
N ASN A 178 2.82 -12.36 1.53
CA ASN A 178 4.00 -11.81 2.20
C ASN A 178 5.21 -11.73 1.26
N ALA A 179 5.48 -12.78 0.48
CA ALA A 179 6.56 -12.76 -0.50
C ALA A 179 6.36 -11.69 -1.58
N MET A 180 5.12 -11.50 -2.05
CA MET A 180 4.76 -10.45 -3.01
C MET A 180 4.96 -9.05 -2.42
N ILE A 181 4.54 -8.84 -1.16
CA ILE A 181 4.72 -7.58 -0.43
C ILE A 181 6.21 -7.23 -0.30
N GLU A 182 7.05 -8.18 0.08
CA GLU A 182 8.50 -7.93 0.20
C GLU A 182 9.13 -7.55 -1.15
N GLN A 183 8.75 -8.22 -2.24
CA GLN A 183 9.22 -7.84 -3.59
C GLN A 183 8.78 -6.41 -3.95
N GLU A 184 7.53 -6.06 -3.66
CA GLU A 184 7.00 -4.74 -4.00
C GLU A 184 7.58 -3.63 -3.09
N LYS A 185 7.99 -3.94 -1.84
CA LYS A 185 8.78 -3.03 -0.99
C LYS A 185 10.15 -2.73 -1.61
N VAL A 186 10.82 -3.73 -2.18
CA VAL A 186 12.09 -3.52 -2.90
C VAL A 186 11.86 -2.61 -4.10
N ASN A 187 10.84 -2.90 -4.92
CA ASN A 187 10.49 -2.06 -6.07
C ASN A 187 10.19 -0.59 -5.65
N MET A 188 9.44 -0.39 -4.55
CA MET A 188 9.19 0.94 -3.99
C MET A 188 10.48 1.66 -3.60
N TRP A 189 11.41 0.95 -2.97
CA TRP A 189 12.66 1.54 -2.53
C TRP A 189 13.54 1.98 -3.71
N GLU A 190 13.66 1.14 -4.75
CA GLU A 190 14.37 1.50 -5.99
C GLU A 190 13.74 2.71 -6.67
N LEU A 191 12.42 2.77 -6.70
CA LEU A 191 11.68 3.88 -7.29
C LEU A 191 11.86 5.18 -6.50
N MET A 192 11.88 5.11 -5.17
CA MET A 192 12.19 6.25 -4.32
C MET A 192 13.62 6.74 -4.52
N GLN A 193 14.59 5.85 -4.73
CA GLN A 193 15.97 6.21 -5.07
C GLN A 193 16.03 6.93 -6.42
N SER A 194 15.37 6.38 -7.44
CA SER A 194 15.29 7.00 -8.77
C SER A 194 14.67 8.40 -8.72
N ILE A 195 13.54 8.57 -8.02
CA ILE A 195 12.90 9.89 -7.85
C ILE A 195 13.83 10.90 -7.18
N ARG A 196 14.67 10.48 -6.23
CA ARG A 196 15.66 11.37 -5.61
C ARG A 196 16.78 11.78 -6.55
N GLN A 197 17.24 10.87 -7.41
CA GLN A 197 18.17 11.23 -8.48
C GLN A 197 17.56 12.30 -9.37
N TYR A 198 16.27 12.17 -9.74
CA TYR A 198 15.57 13.21 -10.51
C TYR A 198 15.44 14.55 -9.78
N ILE A 199 15.14 14.55 -8.47
CA ILE A 199 15.13 15.78 -7.66
C ILE A 199 16.50 16.45 -7.68
N TYR A 200 17.57 15.67 -7.49
CA TYR A 200 18.94 16.17 -7.49
C TYR A 200 19.31 16.79 -8.85
N VAL A 201 19.12 16.02 -9.92
CA VAL A 201 19.39 16.44 -11.30
C VAL A 201 18.56 17.68 -11.67
N GLY A 202 17.26 17.68 -11.36
CA GLY A 202 16.39 18.83 -11.61
C GLY A 202 16.86 20.08 -10.88
N LYS A 203 17.25 19.98 -9.61
CA LYS A 203 17.79 21.11 -8.85
C LYS A 203 19.09 21.65 -9.47
N LYS A 204 19.99 20.76 -9.90
CA LYS A 204 21.25 21.16 -10.54
C LYS A 204 21.02 21.82 -11.91
N ILE A 205 20.09 21.30 -12.71
CA ILE A 205 19.69 21.92 -13.97
C ILE A 205 19.11 23.32 -13.73
N ASP A 206 18.22 23.47 -12.75
CA ASP A 206 17.65 24.76 -12.36
C ASP A 206 18.73 25.78 -11.97
N GLU A 207 19.64 25.39 -11.05
CA GLU A 207 20.75 26.22 -10.59
C GLU A 207 21.65 26.67 -11.77
N GLN A 208 22.04 25.75 -12.66
CA GLN A 208 22.94 26.08 -13.76
C GLN A 208 22.29 26.89 -14.87
N LEU A 209 21.06 26.55 -15.26
CA LEU A 209 20.34 27.31 -16.29
C LEU A 209 20.02 28.72 -15.79
N GLU A 210 19.63 28.90 -14.53
CA GLU A 210 19.39 30.23 -13.93
C GLU A 210 20.66 31.09 -13.92
N GLN A 211 21.82 30.52 -13.64
CA GLN A 211 23.09 31.24 -13.71
C GLN A 211 23.44 31.67 -15.14
N LYS A 212 23.20 30.81 -16.13
CA LYS A 212 23.57 31.07 -17.55
C LYS A 212 22.53 31.92 -18.28
N VAL A 213 21.26 31.93 -17.87
CA VAL A 213 20.16 32.53 -18.65
C VAL A 213 20.31 34.04 -18.83
N TYR A 214 20.87 34.75 -17.86
CA TYR A 214 21.09 36.20 -17.97
C TYR A 214 22.14 36.55 -19.03
N ALA A 215 23.18 35.72 -19.17
CA ALA A 215 24.17 35.90 -20.23
C ALA A 215 23.57 35.57 -21.61
N ILE A 216 22.74 34.53 -21.68
CA ILE A 216 22.04 34.14 -22.91
C ILE A 216 21.07 35.24 -23.35
N GLU A 217 20.34 35.86 -22.43
CA GLU A 217 19.36 36.92 -22.72
C GLU A 217 19.98 38.12 -23.44
N ALA A 218 21.26 38.42 -23.18
CA ALA A 218 21.98 39.49 -23.88
C ALA A 218 22.29 39.15 -25.35
N THR A 219 22.40 37.86 -25.69
CA THR A 219 22.79 37.39 -27.03
C THR A 219 21.63 36.83 -27.85
N ASP A 220 20.69 36.17 -27.18
CA ASP A 220 19.59 35.41 -27.75
C ASP A 220 18.37 35.50 -26.80
N PRO A 221 17.61 36.61 -26.89
CA PRO A 221 16.45 36.84 -26.02
C PRO A 221 15.35 35.78 -26.19
N GLU A 222 15.19 35.21 -27.38
CA GLU A 222 14.21 34.16 -27.65
C GLU A 222 14.58 32.87 -26.90
N LYS A 223 15.84 32.43 -27.00
CA LYS A 223 16.32 31.27 -26.24
C LYS A 223 16.17 31.47 -24.75
N ALA A 224 16.54 32.64 -24.24
CA ALA A 224 16.40 32.95 -22.83
C ALA A 224 14.94 32.89 -22.37
N ARG A 225 13.99 33.39 -23.17
CA ARG A 225 12.56 33.28 -22.88
C ARG A 225 12.13 31.81 -22.76
N ILE A 226 12.50 30.96 -23.72
CA ILE A 226 12.12 29.54 -23.70
C ILE A 226 12.75 28.80 -22.52
N ILE A 227 14.03 29.07 -22.20
CA ILE A 227 14.67 28.50 -21.02
C ILE A 227 13.91 28.89 -19.74
N LYS A 228 13.49 30.15 -19.60
CA LYS A 228 12.74 30.62 -18.42
C LYS A 228 11.34 30.01 -18.34
N GLU A 229 10.59 30.06 -19.45
CA GLU A 229 9.16 29.73 -19.46
C GLU A 229 8.88 28.23 -19.62
N GLU A 230 9.69 27.51 -20.39
CA GLU A 230 9.47 26.08 -20.69
C GLU A 230 10.39 25.16 -19.90
N MET A 231 11.64 25.55 -19.63
CA MET A 231 12.58 24.65 -18.96
C MET A 231 12.57 24.88 -17.44
N LEU A 232 12.94 26.07 -16.97
CA LEU A 232 13.04 26.37 -15.54
C LEU A 232 11.69 26.20 -14.83
N PHE A 233 10.60 26.69 -15.44
CA PHE A 233 9.26 26.51 -14.89
C PHE A 233 8.90 25.03 -14.69
N TYR A 234 9.07 24.20 -15.74
CA TYR A 234 8.72 22.78 -15.66
C TYR A 234 9.65 22.00 -14.72
N VAL A 235 10.95 22.30 -14.68
CA VAL A 235 11.87 21.67 -13.72
C VAL A 235 11.43 21.94 -12.29
N ARG A 236 11.07 23.18 -11.96
CA ARG A 236 10.60 23.58 -10.61
C ARG A 236 9.28 22.91 -10.26
N GLN A 237 8.35 22.85 -11.21
CA GLN A 237 7.08 22.13 -11.04
C GLN A 237 7.33 20.64 -10.77
N LYS A 238 8.15 19.98 -11.60
CA LYS A 238 8.49 18.56 -11.44
C LYS A 238 9.17 18.25 -10.12
N ASN A 239 10.12 19.08 -9.70
CA ASN A 239 10.76 18.94 -8.39
C ASN A 239 9.74 18.96 -7.25
N THR A 240 8.77 19.87 -7.31
CA THR A 240 7.69 19.94 -6.32
C THR A 240 6.83 18.67 -6.35
N ASP A 241 6.47 18.18 -7.54
CA ASP A 241 5.72 16.94 -7.69
C ASP A 241 6.47 15.71 -7.15
N PHE A 242 7.79 15.65 -7.36
CA PHE A 242 8.64 14.59 -6.82
C PHE A 242 8.73 14.64 -5.29
N PHE A 243 8.89 15.82 -4.68
CA PHE A 243 8.88 15.94 -3.23
C PHE A 243 7.56 15.45 -2.63
N ASN A 244 6.44 15.84 -3.25
CA ASN A 244 5.11 15.40 -2.85
C ASN A 244 4.92 13.90 -3.02
N SER A 245 5.43 13.32 -4.11
CA SER A 245 5.32 11.87 -4.36
C SER A 245 6.12 11.07 -3.33
N VAL A 246 7.37 11.44 -3.05
CA VAL A 246 8.22 10.81 -2.03
C VAL A 246 7.58 10.90 -0.65
N GLY A 247 7.04 12.07 -0.29
CA GLY A 247 6.34 12.28 0.99
C GLY A 247 5.15 11.33 1.16
N ARG A 248 4.33 11.13 0.13
CA ARG A 248 3.20 10.19 0.16
C ARG A 248 3.66 8.73 0.30
N GLN A 249 4.71 8.33 -0.40
CA GLN A 249 5.24 6.97 -0.31
C GLN A 249 5.81 6.68 1.09
N ARG A 250 6.48 7.65 1.71
CA ARG A 250 7.02 7.53 3.08
C ARG A 250 5.95 7.15 4.10
N THR A 251 4.84 7.89 4.11
CA THR A 251 3.74 7.65 5.07
C THR A 251 3.19 6.23 4.93
N ARG A 252 3.08 5.72 3.70
CA ARG A 252 2.56 4.38 3.43
C ARG A 252 3.53 3.27 3.80
N LEU A 253 4.82 3.44 3.48
CA LEU A 253 5.86 2.48 3.85
C LEU A 253 6.02 2.38 5.39
N SER A 254 5.80 3.47 6.11
CA SER A 254 5.78 3.46 7.59
C SER A 254 4.57 2.68 8.14
N SER A 255 3.39 2.84 7.53
CA SER A 255 2.18 2.11 7.91
C SER A 255 2.28 0.61 7.65
N ALA A 256 2.92 0.20 6.55
CA ALA A 256 3.12 -1.22 6.21
C ALA A 256 4.11 -1.95 7.15
N ARG A 257 4.90 -1.21 7.94
CA ARG A 257 5.88 -1.78 8.89
C ARG A 257 5.27 -2.15 10.25
N HIS A 258 4.04 -1.73 10.54
CA HIS A 258 3.40 -1.86 11.85
C HIS A 258 2.30 -2.92 11.90
N HIS A 259 2.15 -3.76 10.88
CA HIS A 259 1.28 -4.93 10.93
C HIS A 259 2.11 -6.17 11.31
N PRO A 260 2.00 -6.66 12.56
CA PRO A 260 2.58 -7.93 12.97
C PRO A 260 1.83 -9.13 12.39
#